data_AF-W4V8Q3-F1
#
_entry.id   AF-W4V8Q3-F1
#
_cell.length_a   1.000
_cell.length_b   1.000
_cell.length_c   1.000
_cell.angle_alpha   90.00
_cell.angle_beta   90.00
_cell.angle_gamma   90.00
#
_symmetry.space_group_name_H-M   'P 1'
#
loop_
_entity.id
_entity.type
_entity.pdbx_description
1 polymer ?
#
loop_
_entity_poly.entity_id
_entity_poly.type
_entity_poly.pdbx_seq_one_letter_code
_entity_poly.pdbx_strand_id
1 'polypeptide(L)' 'MIEDEIRPIIDKNGSDVLVNLNLNGKKIKAKIQEVQRKPIGDDILHVDLMPLDNEKGDSFGLH' A
#
# COMPACT_ATOMS: atom_id res chain seq x y z
N MET A 1 -11.39 -9.96 -1.77
CA MET A 1 -11.22 -9.59 -3.19
C MET A 1 -10.11 -8.55 -3.39
N ILE A 2 -9.92 -7.55 -2.53
CA ILE A 2 -8.83 -6.56 -2.68
C ILE A 2 -7.46 -7.12 -2.20
N GLU A 3 -7.44 -7.95 -1.15
CA GLU A 3 -6.21 -8.61 -0.66
C GLU A 3 -5.54 -9.52 -1.70
N ASP A 4 -6.32 -10.26 -2.47
CA ASP A 4 -5.82 -11.21 -3.49
C ASP A 4 -5.06 -10.51 -4.63
N GLU A 5 -5.45 -9.27 -4.96
CA GLU A 5 -4.83 -8.50 -6.04
C GLU A 5 -3.48 -7.88 -5.62
N ILE A 6 -3.33 -7.55 -4.33
CA ILE A 6 -2.14 -6.88 -3.79
C ILE A 6 -1.09 -7.89 -3.31
N ARG A 7 -1.51 -9.05 -2.79
CA ARG A 7 -0.63 -10.14 -2.37
C ARG A 7 0.48 -10.48 -3.38
N PRO A 8 0.19 -10.78 -4.65
CA PRO A 8 1.22 -11.17 -5.61
C PRO A 8 2.19 -10.02 -5.96
N ILE A 9 1.75 -8.76 -5.82
CA ILE A 9 2.58 -7.59 -6.08
C ILE A 9 3.59 -7.41 -4.94
N ILE A 10 3.12 -7.54 -3.70
CA ILE A 10 3.93 -7.48 -2.49
C ILE A 10 4.89 -8.66 -2.41
N ASP A 11 4.43 -9.87 -2.72
CA ASP A 11 5.28 -11.07 -2.59
C ASP A 11 6.43 -11.08 -3.61
N LYS A 12 6.20 -10.57 -4.82
CA LYS A 12 7.23 -10.49 -5.86
C LYS A 12 8.26 -9.40 -5.64
N ASN A 13 7.91 -8.31 -4.97
CA ASN A 13 8.71 -7.08 -4.99
C ASN A 13 9.09 -6.57 -3.58
N GLY A 14 8.50 -7.11 -2.50
CA GLY A 14 8.84 -6.77 -1.13
C GLY A 14 8.38 -5.37 -0.68
N SER A 15 9.24 -4.68 0.08
CA SER A 15 8.92 -3.43 0.79
C SER A 15 9.43 -2.14 0.11
N ASP A 16 9.91 -2.19 -1.14
CA ASP A 16 10.39 -1.00 -1.87
C ASP A 16 9.71 -0.87 -3.24
N VAL A 17 8.38 -0.90 -3.22
CA VAL A 17 7.58 -1.07 -4.44
C VAL A 17 6.65 0.10 -4.61
N LEU A 18 6.62 0.64 -5.83
CA LEU A 18 5.65 1.66 -6.21
C LEU A 18 4.37 0.99 -6.70
N VAL A 19 3.26 1.29 -6.04
CA VAL A 19 1.94 0.79 -6.34
C VAL A 19 1.04 1.92 -6.83
N ASN A 20 0.26 1.65 -7.88
CA ASN A 20 -0.82 2.52 -8.31
C ASN A 20 -2.11 2.02 -7.67
N LEU A 21 -2.57 2.69 -6.63
CA LEU A 21 -3.81 2.36 -5.94
C LEU A 21 -4.97 3.07 -6.64
N ASN A 22 -6.08 2.35 -6.79
CA ASN A 22 -7.34 2.95 -7.23
C ASN A 22 -8.30 2.99 -6.03
N LEU A 23 -8.32 4.12 -5.32
CA LEU A 23 -9.22 4.33 -4.18
C LEU A 23 -10.46 5.05 -4.68
N ASN A 24 -11.57 4.32 -4.80
CA ASN A 24 -12.88 4.85 -5.19
C ASN A 24 -12.85 5.67 -6.50
N GLY A 25 -12.09 5.21 -7.50
CA GLY A 25 -11.91 5.89 -8.79
C GLY A 25 -10.75 6.89 -8.84
N LYS A 26 -10.15 7.24 -7.70
CA LYS A 26 -8.97 8.11 -7.61
C LYS A 26 -7.70 7.25 -7.69
N LYS A 27 -6.92 7.46 -8.76
CA LYS A 27 -5.61 6.82 -8.92
C LYS A 27 -4.57 7.56 -8.08
N ILE A 28 -3.99 6.88 -7.11
CA ILE A 28 -2.97 7.41 -6.20
C ILE A 28 -1.71 6.56 -6.34
N LYS A 29 -0.57 7.20 -6.58
CA LYS A 29 0.72 6.52 -6.50
C LYS A 29 1.18 6.51 -5.06
N ALA A 30 1.49 5.33 -4.55
CA ALA A 30 2.06 5.16 -3.23
C ALA A 30 3.25 4.22 -3.31
N LYS A 31 4.19 4.39 -2.39
CA LYS A 31 5.29 3.48 -2.14
C LYS A 31 4.93 2.61 -0.94
N ILE A 32 5.09 1.31 -1.03
CA ILE A 32 5.07 0.43 0.15
C ILE A 32 6.32 0.75 0.96
N GLN A 33 6.15 1.05 2.25
CA GLN A 33 7.24 1.27 3.20
C GLN A 33 7.51 0.01 4.02
N GLU A 34 6.44 -0.60 4.53
CA GLU A 34 6.52 -1.78 5.36
C GLU A 34 5.32 -2.70 5.12
N VAL A 35 5.57 -4.01 5.24
CA VAL A 35 4.55 -5.05 5.16
C VAL A 35 4.65 -5.88 6.42
N GLN A 36 3.62 -5.85 7.25
CA GLN A 36 3.52 -6.71 8.41
C GLN A 36 2.76 -7.97 8.03
N ARG A 37 3.42 -9.12 8.20
CA ARG A 37 2.84 -10.44 7.94
C ARG A 37 2.67 -11.20 9.25
N LYS A 38 1.72 -12.13 9.29
CA LYS A 38 1.65 -13.09 10.39
C LYS A 38 2.94 -13.90 10.43
N PRO A 39 3.48 -14.17 11.64
CA PRO A 39 4.65 -15.04 11.79
C PRO A 39 4.38 -16.48 11.34
N ILE A 40 3.10 -16.87 11.27
CA ILE A 40 2.65 -18.20 10.88
C ILE A 40 1.52 -18.02 9.85
N GLY A 41 1.72 -18.56 8.64
CA GLY A 41 0.71 -18.60 7.58
C GLY A 41 0.81 -17.52 6.49
N ASP A 42 1.79 -16.61 6.57
CA ASP A 42 2.09 -15.61 5.53
C ASP A 42 0.89 -14.73 5.11
N ASP A 43 -0.09 -14.57 6.02
CA ASP A 43 -1.17 -13.61 5.86
C ASP A 43 -0.64 -12.19 6.08
N ILE A 44 -1.00 -11.29 5.17
CA ILE A 44 -0.72 -9.86 5.30
C ILE A 44 -1.66 -9.32 6.38
N LEU A 45 -1.10 -8.74 7.44
CA LEU A 45 -1.84 -8.10 8.52
C LEU A 45 -2.00 -6.60 8.26
N HIS A 46 -0.93 -5.95 7.85
CA HIS A 46 -0.89 -4.51 7.61
C HIS A 46 0.11 -4.17 6.50
N VAL A 47 -0.20 -3.14 5.73
CA VAL A 47 0.70 -2.59 4.71
C VAL A 47 0.76 -1.09 4.91
N ASP A 48 1.95 -0.59 5.25
CA ASP A 48 2.21 0.83 5.34
C ASP A 48 2.56 1.39 3.96
N LEU A 49 1.78 2.38 3.55
CA LEU A 49 1.87 3.00 2.24
C LEU A 49 2.18 4.49 2.43
N MET A 50 3.26 4.95 1.79
CA MET A 50 3.60 6.36 1.71
C MET A 50 3.15 6.92 0.36
N PRO A 51 2.22 7.88 0.32
CA PRO A 51 1.83 8.50 -0.94
C PRO A 51 3.03 9.19 -1.57
N LEU A 52 3.27 8.92 -2.85
CA LEU A 52 4.19 9.69 -3.66
C LEU A 52 3.37 10.82 -4.24
N ASP A 53 3.50 11.99 -3.60
CA ASP A 53 2.80 13.24 -3.92
C ASP A 53 2.53 13.35 -5.43
N ASN A 54 1.27 13.20 -5.82
CA ASN A 54 0.82 13.73 -7.11
C ASN A 54 -0.03 14.92 -6.76
N GLU A 55 0.65 16.04 -6.57
CA GLU A 55 0.13 17.40 -6.53
C GLU A 55 -0.88 17.66 -5.40
N LYS A 56 -0.40 18.36 -4.35
CA LYS A 56 -1.15 19.27 -3.44
C LYS A 56 -2.62 18.91 -3.18
N GLY A 57 -2.89 18.53 -1.93
CA GLY A 57 -4.20 18.69 -1.30
C GLY A 57 -4.91 17.37 -1.03
N ASP A 58 -4.68 16.81 0.15
CA ASP A 58 -5.61 17.06 1.25
C ASP A 58 -4.95 16.66 2.56
N SER A 59 -5.14 17.53 3.54
CA SER A 59 -4.57 17.52 4.88
C SER A 59 -4.85 16.20 5.59
N PHE A 60 -3.82 15.39 5.84
CA PHE A 60 -3.87 14.44 6.95
C PHE A 60 -3.58 15.22 8.23
N GLY A 61 -4.62 15.87 8.74
CA GLY A 61 -4.63 16.38 10.10
C GLY A 61 -4.60 15.18 11.06
N LEU A 62 -3.53 15.07 11.84
CA LEU A 62 -3.61 14.49 13.17
C LEU A 62 -3.45 15.64 14.17
N HIS A 63 -4.52 15.89 14.91
CA HIS A 63 -4.50 16.67 16.16
C HIS A 63 -4.01 15.75 17.28
#